data_AF-A0A318QGZ5-F1
#
_entry.id   AF-A0A318QGZ5-F1
#
_cell.length_a   1.000
_cell.length_b   1.000
_cell.length_c   1.000
_cell.angle_alpha   90.00
_cell.angle_beta   90.00
_cell.angle_gamma   90.00
#
_symmetry.space_group_name_H-M   'P 1'
#
loop_
_entity.id
_entity.type
_entity.pdbx_description
1 polymer ?
#
loop_
_entity_poly.entity_id
_entity_poly.type
_entity_poly.pdbx_seq_one_letter_code
_entity_poly.pdbx_strand_id
1 'polypeptide(L)' 'EEGSVGGFGSFVMTHLAKTGLLDRVRFRPMTLPDRFIDHNSQEAQYHEAGLDAPAIVATALSALGVPQSRQMA' A
#
# COMPACT_ATOMS: atom_id res chain seq x y z
N GLU A 1 0.17 1.04 6.25
CA GLU A 1 0.27 1.59 7.61
C GLU A 1 -0.33 2.98 7.62
N GLU A 2 -0.87 3.43 8.75
CA GLU A 2 -1.46 4.77 8.91
C GLU A 2 -0.40 5.83 9.25
N GLY A 3 0.77 5.70 8.63
CA GLY A 3 1.90 6.63 8.73
C GLY A 3 2.43 6.96 7.33
N SER A 4 3.28 7.97 7.23
CA SER A 4 3.92 8.39 5.98
C SER A 4 5.09 7.48 5.59
N VAL A 5 5.71 7.75 4.45
CA VAL A 5 6.98 7.13 4.06
C VAL A 5 8.04 7.30 5.16
N GLY A 6 8.84 6.24 5.38
CA GLY A 6 9.84 6.20 6.46
C GLY A 6 9.39 5.43 7.71
N GLY A 7 8.14 4.94 7.76
CA GLY A 7 7.58 4.17 8.87
C GLY A 7 7.96 2.68 8.88
N PHE A 8 7.03 1.85 9.38
CA PHE A 8 7.20 0.40 9.52
C PHE A 8 7.58 -0.27 8.19
N GLY A 9 6.93 0.10 7.10
CA GLY A 9 7.20 -0.47 5.78
C GLY A 9 8.65 -0.26 5.34
N SER A 10 9.25 0.88 5.67
CA SER A 10 10.64 1.20 5.35
C SER A 10 11.64 0.38 6.17
N PHE A 11 11.34 0.10 7.44
CA PHE A 11 12.17 -0.79 8.26
C PHE A 11 12.08 -2.24 7.81
N VAL A 12 10.89 -2.73 7.46
CA VAL A 12 10.69 -4.06 6.86
C VAL A 12 11.47 -4.17 5.55
N MET A 13 11.35 -3.17 4.66
CA MET A 13 12.11 -3.15 3.41
C MET A 13 13.61 -3.21 3.64
N THR A 14 14.13 -2.43 4.60
CA THR A 14 15.55 -2.42 4.96
C THR A 14 16.00 -3.81 5.44
N HIS A 15 15.20 -4.48 6.27
CA HIS A 15 15.49 -5.83 6.71
C HIS A 15 15.48 -6.84 5.56
N LEU A 16 14.44 -6.82 4.72
CA LEU A 16 14.32 -7.69 3.55
C LEU A 16 15.50 -7.53 2.57
N ALA A 17 15.95 -6.29 2.34
CA ALA A 17 17.09 -6.00 1.49
C ALA A 17 18.41 -6.52 2.10
N LYS A 18 18.65 -6.27 3.40
CA LYS A 18 19.87 -6.72 4.09
C LYS A 18 20.00 -8.23 4.22
N THR A 19 18.87 -8.94 4.21
CA THR A 19 18.83 -10.41 4.38
C THR A 19 18.68 -11.18 3.07
N GLY A 20 18.65 -10.49 1.92
CA GLY A 20 18.45 -11.10 0.60
C GLY A 20 17.04 -11.67 0.38
N LEU A 21 16.09 -11.38 1.26
CA LEU A 21 14.70 -11.82 1.11
C LEU A 21 13.93 -10.98 0.08
N LEU A 22 14.35 -9.74 -0.17
CA LEU A 22 13.69 -8.85 -1.12
C LEU A 22 13.67 -9.43 -2.54
N ASP A 23 14.70 -10.17 -2.92
CA ASP A 23 14.82 -10.81 -4.24
C ASP A 23 13.76 -11.91 -4.48
N ARG A 24 13.10 -12.37 -3.42
CA ARG A 24 12.22 -13.54 -3.44
C ARG A 24 10.75 -13.19 -3.29
N VAL A 25 10.42 -11.93 -3.03
CA VAL A 25 9.06 -11.48 -2.73
C VAL A 25 8.63 -10.32 -3.63
N ARG A 26 7.32 -10.06 -3.68
CA ARG A 26 6.76 -8.83 -4.22
C ARG A 26 6.38 -7.96 -3.04
N PHE A 27 7.10 -6.86 -2.84
CA PHE A 27 6.87 -5.95 -1.71
C PHE A 27 6.29 -4.62 -2.21
N ARG A 28 5.08 -4.25 -1.77
CA ARG A 28 4.37 -3.00 -2.11
C ARG A 28 3.83 -2.38 -0.82
N PRO A 29 4.67 -1.66 -0.04
CA PRO A 29 4.21 -1.03 1.17
C PRO A 29 3.21 0.07 0.79
N MET A 30 2.12 0.16 1.56
CA MET A 30 1.10 1.18 1.39
C MET A 30 1.11 2.06 2.65
N THR A 31 1.17 3.37 2.47
CA THR A 31 1.34 4.40 3.51
C THR A 31 0.43 5.58 3.20
N LEU A 32 0.23 6.48 4.16
CA LEU A 32 -0.34 7.79 3.87
C LEU A 32 0.55 8.54 2.87
N PRO A 33 -0.04 9.33 1.94
CA PRO A 33 0.73 10.13 1.01
C PRO A 33 1.45 11.26 1.73
N ASP A 34 2.57 11.73 1.16
CA ASP A 34 3.33 12.88 1.69
C ASP A 34 2.67 14.21 1.32
N ARG A 35 1.43 14.38 1.77
CA ARG A 35 0.61 15.58 1.63
C ARG A 35 -0.46 15.59 2.71
N PHE A 36 -1.02 16.77 2.97
CA PHE A 36 -2.22 16.86 3.80
C PHE A 36 -3.42 16.21 3.09
N ILE A 37 -4.28 15.58 3.89
CA ILE A 37 -5.60 15.10 3.52
C ILE A 37 -6.60 15.99 4.25
N ASP A 38 -7.56 16.55 3.53
CA ASP A 38 -8.55 17.44 4.10
C ASP A 38 -9.46 16.70 5.08
N HIS A 39 -10.07 17.45 6.00
CA HIS A 39 -11.00 16.88 6.96
C HIS A 39 -12.19 16.24 6.24
N ASN A 40 -12.45 14.97 6.55
CA ASN A 40 -13.58 14.22 6.04
C ASN A 40 -13.91 13.05 7.00
N SER A 41 -14.88 12.21 6.65
CA SER A 41 -15.04 10.92 7.34
C SER A 41 -13.76 10.09 7.20
N GLN A 42 -13.44 9.29 8.21
CA GLN A 42 -12.26 8.43 8.22
C GLN A 42 -12.23 7.47 7.01
N GLU A 43 -13.39 6.92 6.63
CA GLU A 43 -13.55 6.09 5.44
C GLU A 43 -13.15 6.83 4.16
N ALA A 44 -13.66 8.06 3.97
CA ALA A 44 -13.33 8.86 2.81
C ALA A 44 -11.84 9.24 2.77
N GLN A 45 -11.24 9.55 3.92
CA GLN A 45 -9.82 9.85 4.01
C GLN A 45 -8.94 8.63 3.66
N TYR A 46 -9.30 7.43 4.11
CA TYR A 46 -8.56 6.21 3.74
C TYR A 46 -8.76 5.83 2.27
N HIS A 47 -9.96 5.99 1.74
CA HIS A 47 -10.21 5.81 0.30
C HIS A 47 -9.36 6.80 -0.52
N GLU A 48 -9.31 8.07 -0.13
CA GLU A 48 -8.46 9.08 -0.78
C GLU A 48 -6.96 8.75 -0.67
N ALA A 49 -6.53 8.21 0.48
CA ALA A 49 -5.16 7.75 0.69
C ALA A 49 -4.83 6.45 -0.06
N GLY A 50 -5.84 5.75 -0.60
CA GLY A 50 -5.68 4.42 -1.18
C GLY A 50 -5.29 3.36 -0.14
N LEU A 51 -5.75 3.50 1.10
CA LEU A 51 -5.48 2.58 2.22
C LEU A 51 -6.71 1.77 2.64
N ASP A 52 -7.73 1.72 1.80
CA ASP A 52 -8.93 0.92 2.02
C ASP A 52 -8.78 -0.52 1.48
N ALA A 53 -9.77 -1.37 1.79
CA ALA A 53 -9.74 -2.77 1.40
C ALA A 53 -9.67 -2.98 -0.13
N PRO A 54 -10.47 -2.27 -0.97
CA PRO A 54 -10.34 -2.35 -2.42
C PRO A 54 -8.94 -1.99 -2.92
N ALA A 55 -8.32 -0.92 -2.42
CA ALA A 55 -6.97 -0.51 -2.83
C ALA A 55 -5.90 -1.53 -2.40
N ILE A 56 -6.05 -2.15 -1.22
CA ILE A 56 -5.15 -3.21 -0.74
C ILE A 56 -5.22 -4.42 -1.68
N VAL A 57 -6.44 -4.87 -2.01
CA VAL A 57 -6.65 -6.00 -2.94
C VAL A 57 -6.08 -5.68 -4.31
N ALA A 58 -6.38 -4.48 -4.83
CA ALA A 58 -5.87 -4.01 -6.11
C ALA A 58 -4.34 -4.03 -6.16
N THR A 59 -3.69 -3.50 -5.11
CA THR A 59 -2.23 -3.46 -4.98
C THR A 59 -1.63 -4.87 -4.92
N ALA A 60 -2.22 -5.77 -4.12
CA ALA A 60 -1.76 -7.15 -4.01
C ALA A 60 -1.87 -7.92 -5.34
N LEU A 61 -3.03 -7.85 -6.01
CA LEU A 61 -3.24 -8.51 -7.30
C LEU A 61 -2.31 -7.95 -8.38
N SER A 62 -2.15 -6.62 -8.43
CA SER A 62 -1.20 -5.98 -9.34
C SER A 62 0.24 -6.42 -9.07
N ALA A 63 0.64 -6.58 -7.81
CA ALA A 63 1.98 -7.03 -7.44
C ALA A 63 2.25 -8.48 -7.90
N LEU A 64 1.20 -9.31 -7.96
CA LEU A 64 1.23 -10.69 -8.45
C LEU A 64 1.08 -10.81 -9.98
N GLY A 65 0.83 -9.70 -10.68
CA GLY A 65 0.58 -9.71 -12.13
C GLY A 65 -0.79 -10.31 -12.50
N VAL A 66 -1.72 -10.38 -11.56
CA VAL A 66 -3.09 -10.84 -11.82
C VAL A 66 -3.87 -9.68 -12.42
N PRO A 67 -4.44 -9.83 -13.64
CA PRO A 67 -5.27 -8.80 -14.24
C PRO A 67 -6.45 -8.52 -13.31
N GLN A 68 -6.66 -7.26 -12.95
CA GLN A 68 -7.90 -6.88 -12.30
C GLN A 68 -9.01 -6.99 -13.35
N SER A 69 -9.88 -7.98 -13.19
CA SER A 69 -11.14 -8.00 -13.91
C SER A 69 -11.88 -6.73 -13.52
N ARG A 70 -12.14 -5.86 -14.51
CA ARG A 70 -12.93 -4.64 -14.31
C ARG A 70 -14.30 -5.07 -13.79
N GLN A 71 -14.53 -4.96 -12.48
CA GLN A 71 -15.89 -4.99 -11.96
C GLN A 71 -16.52 -3.67 -12.40
N MET A 72 -17.32 -3.73 -13.47
CA MET A 72 -18.30 -2.70 -13.74
C MET A 72 -19.44 -2.89 -12.76
N ALA A 73 -19.55 -2.00 -11.79
CA ALA A 73 -20.76 -1.65 -11.08
C ALA A 73 -20.54 -0.29 -10.41
#